data_AF-A0A4U6XIJ0-F1
#
_entry.id   AF-A0A4U6XIJ0-F1
#
_cell.length_a   1.000
_cell.length_b   1.000
_cell.length_c   1.000
_cell.angle_alpha   90.00
_cell.angle_beta   90.00
_cell.angle_gamma   90.00
#
_symmetry.space_group_name_H-M   'P 1'
#
loop_
_entity.id
_entity.type
_entity.pdbx_description
1 polymer ?
#
loop_
_entity_poly.entity_id
_entity_poly.type
_entity_poly.pdbx_seq_one_letter_code
_entity_poly.pdbx_strand_id
1 'polypeptide(L)'
;MAPYIVDGGAAQQPPKKQLRKWWKESSVYQVYPASFQDSTGDGVGDLKGIISRVDHFKSLGVDIVWLSPIFESPQVDMGYDISNYRKIHEPYGTVEDVDILKDKLHERGMKLVLDLVVNHTSDQHEWFKQSRSSKENPYRDWYIWREAKYDAQGNRQPPNNWKSHF
;
A
#
# COMPACT_ATOMS: atom_id res chain seq x y z
N MET A 1 49.79 -42.08 31.98
CA MET A 1 48.57 -41.27 32.22
C MET A 1 48.85 -39.88 31.68
N ALA A 2 48.21 -39.50 30.56
CA ALA A 2 48.41 -38.21 29.93
C ALA A 2 47.55 -37.13 30.61
N PRO A 3 48.02 -35.87 30.71
CA PRO A 3 47.23 -34.79 31.31
C PRO A 3 46.13 -34.33 30.36
N TYR A 4 44.96 -34.05 30.92
CA TYR A 4 43.82 -33.47 30.20
C TYR A 4 44.17 -32.06 29.72
N ILE A 5 44.03 -31.82 28.42
CA ILE A 5 44.08 -30.49 27.81
C ILE A 5 42.77 -29.79 28.17
N VAL A 6 42.88 -28.66 28.87
CA VAL A 6 41.77 -27.72 29.09
C VAL A 6 41.49 -27.01 27.76
N ASP A 7 40.31 -27.27 27.22
CA ASP A 7 39.87 -26.72 25.95
C ASP A 7 39.78 -25.19 26.03
N GLY A 8 40.42 -24.52 25.07
CA GLY A 8 40.55 -23.08 25.03
C GLY A 8 39.19 -22.42 24.82
N GLY A 9 38.71 -21.69 25.83
CA GLY A 9 37.50 -20.89 25.72
C GLY A 9 37.63 -19.89 24.58
N ALA A 10 36.93 -20.13 23.48
CA ALA A 10 36.78 -19.16 22.41
C ALA A 10 36.14 -17.90 23.00
N ALA A 11 36.87 -16.78 22.97
CA ALA A 11 36.34 -15.49 23.39
C ALA A 11 35.07 -15.21 22.55
N GLN A 12 33.92 -15.17 23.20
CA GLN A 12 32.67 -14.74 22.57
C GLN A 12 32.88 -13.32 22.04
N GLN A 13 32.70 -13.14 20.73
CA GLN A 13 32.73 -11.81 20.14
C GLN A 13 31.67 -10.95 20.83
N PRO A 14 31.98 -9.68 21.17
CA PRO A 14 31.00 -8.79 21.77
C PRO A 14 29.79 -8.68 20.84
N PRO A 15 28.56 -8.65 21.39
CA PRO A 15 27.36 -8.60 20.58
C PRO A 15 27.45 -7.39 19.63
N LYS A 16 27.24 -7.64 18.32
CA LYS A 16 27.21 -6.57 17.33
C LYS A 16 26.20 -5.52 17.81
N LYS A 17 26.68 -4.29 18.01
CA LYS A 17 25.82 -3.14 18.36
C LYS A 17 24.77 -2.97 17.26
N GLN A 18 23.56 -3.49 17.50
CA GLN A 18 22.48 -3.31 16.54
C GLN A 18 22.19 -1.81 16.42
N LEU A 19 22.32 -1.29 15.21
CA LEU A 19 21.88 0.06 14.89
C LEU A 19 20.36 0.10 15.06
N ARG A 20 19.90 0.74 16.13
CA ARG A 20 18.50 1.05 16.36
C ARG A 20 17.95 1.84 15.18
N LYS A 21 16.75 1.47 14.72
CA LYS A 21 16.05 2.13 13.62
C LYS A 21 14.61 2.29 14.06
N TRP A 22 14.05 3.49 13.92
CA TRP A 22 12.71 3.80 14.43
C TRP A 22 11.68 2.76 13.96
N TRP A 23 11.67 2.41 12.67
CA TRP A 23 10.71 1.47 12.10
C TRP A 23 10.84 0.03 12.60
N LYS A 24 11.99 -0.37 13.16
CA LYS A 24 12.17 -1.70 13.77
C LYS A 24 11.57 -1.79 15.17
N GLU A 25 11.39 -0.64 15.81
CA GLU A 25 10.99 -0.51 17.21
C GLU A 25 9.60 0.15 17.32
N SER A 26 8.91 0.33 16.19
CA SER A 26 7.61 0.99 16.10
C SER A 26 6.46 -0.01 16.06
N SER A 27 5.39 0.33 16.76
CA SER A 27 4.07 -0.26 16.59
C SER A 27 3.34 0.36 15.39
N VAL A 28 2.71 -0.47 14.57
CA VAL A 28 1.95 -0.05 13.38
C VAL A 28 0.47 -0.31 13.61
N TYR A 29 -0.37 0.70 13.35
CA TYR A 29 -1.82 0.57 13.30
C TYR A 29 -2.26 0.76 11.85
N GLN A 30 -2.75 -0.30 11.22
CA GLN A 30 -3.29 -0.22 9.86
C GLN A 30 -4.76 0.19 9.91
N VAL A 31 -5.12 1.19 9.11
CA VAL A 31 -6.47 1.71 8.98
C VAL A 31 -6.99 1.39 7.59
N TYR A 32 -8.17 0.78 7.54
CA TYR A 32 -8.95 0.63 6.32
C TYR A 32 -9.95 1.81 6.21
N PRO A 33 -9.74 2.80 5.32
CA PRO A 33 -10.42 4.09 5.38
C PRO A 33 -11.94 4.00 5.37
N ALA A 34 -12.50 3.25 4.39
CA ALA A 34 -13.95 3.11 4.19
C ALA A 34 -14.73 2.61 5.41
N SER A 35 -14.08 1.92 6.35
CA SER A 35 -14.76 1.28 7.49
C SER A 35 -14.26 1.77 8.84
N PHE A 36 -13.39 2.78 8.87
CA PHE A 36 -12.83 3.25 10.14
C PHE A 36 -13.78 4.21 10.87
N GLN A 37 -14.07 5.36 10.25
CA GLN A 37 -15.00 6.33 10.82
C GLN A 37 -15.51 7.31 9.78
N ASP A 38 -16.83 7.38 9.65
CA ASP A 38 -17.58 8.35 8.86
C ASP A 38 -17.74 9.66 9.66
N SER A 39 -17.43 10.80 9.03
CA SER A 39 -17.59 12.14 9.59
C SER A 39 -18.67 12.99 8.89
N THR A 40 -19.18 12.55 7.74
CA THR A 40 -20.15 13.27 6.91
C THR A 40 -21.57 12.72 7.06
N GLY A 41 -21.72 11.48 7.53
CA GLY A 41 -22.98 10.76 7.66
C GLY A 41 -23.43 10.06 6.37
N ASP A 42 -22.56 9.88 5.39
CA ASP A 42 -22.86 9.20 4.12
C ASP A 42 -22.68 7.67 4.16
N GLY A 43 -22.19 7.14 5.28
CA GLY A 43 -21.98 5.71 5.50
C GLY A 43 -20.60 5.18 5.12
N VAL A 44 -19.69 6.03 4.64
CA VAL A 44 -18.31 5.66 4.29
C VAL A 44 -17.32 6.40 5.19
N GLY A 45 -16.31 5.69 5.68
CA GLY A 45 -15.25 6.31 6.47
C GLY A 45 -14.35 7.22 5.64
N ASP A 46 -13.89 8.32 6.25
CA ASP A 46 -13.17 9.39 5.56
C ASP A 46 -11.95 9.90 6.35
N LEU A 47 -11.13 10.74 5.72
CA LEU A 47 -9.90 11.27 6.31
C LEU A 47 -10.17 12.16 7.53
N LYS A 48 -11.28 12.91 7.57
CA LYS A 48 -11.64 13.76 8.72
C LYS A 48 -12.08 12.91 9.91
N GLY A 49 -12.75 11.80 9.65
CA GLY A 49 -13.02 10.74 10.63
C GLY A 49 -11.72 10.21 11.25
N ILE A 50 -10.73 9.90 10.43
CA ILE A 50 -9.40 9.45 10.89
C ILE A 50 -8.68 10.57 11.69
N ILE A 51 -8.70 11.81 11.19
CA ILE A 51 -8.12 12.98 11.87
C ILE A 51 -8.73 13.15 13.28
N SER A 52 -10.04 12.96 13.43
CA SER A 52 -10.71 13.06 14.74
C SER A 52 -10.23 12.00 15.76
N ARG A 53 -9.49 10.98 15.33
CA ARG A 53 -8.99 9.86 16.14
C ARG A 53 -7.49 9.88 16.39
N VAL A 54 -6.76 10.92 15.99
CA VAL A 54 -5.30 10.97 16.22
C VAL A 54 -4.91 10.86 17.69
N ASP A 55 -5.72 11.40 18.61
CA ASP A 55 -5.49 11.26 20.06
C ASP A 55 -5.74 9.83 20.55
N HIS A 56 -6.65 9.10 19.92
CA HIS A 56 -6.89 7.69 20.20
C HIS A 56 -5.69 6.83 19.79
N PHE A 57 -5.13 7.04 18.59
CA PHE A 57 -3.90 6.34 18.19
C PHE A 57 -2.76 6.59 19.18
N LYS A 58 -2.61 7.85 19.64
CA LYS A 58 -1.58 8.18 20.62
C LYS A 58 -1.80 7.51 21.96
N SER A 59 -3.04 7.45 22.46
CA SER A 59 -3.34 6.82 23.76
C SER A 59 -3.14 5.31 23.74
N LEU A 60 -3.29 4.66 22.59
CA LEU A 60 -2.93 3.26 22.38
C LEU A 60 -1.41 3.01 22.32
N GLY A 61 -0.59 4.05 22.20
CA GLY A 61 0.86 3.93 22.06
C GLY A 61 1.33 3.62 20.64
N VAL A 62 0.51 3.93 19.62
CA VAL A 62 0.86 3.74 18.21
C VAL A 62 1.99 4.68 17.80
N ASP A 63 2.97 4.17 17.04
CA ASP A 63 4.05 4.97 16.45
C ASP A 63 3.80 5.31 14.97
N ILE A 64 3.15 4.40 14.24
CA ILE A 64 2.89 4.53 12.80
C ILE A 64 1.43 4.22 12.51
N VAL A 65 0.75 5.14 11.82
CA VAL A 65 -0.54 4.87 11.19
C VAL A 65 -0.28 4.54 9.72
N TRP A 66 -0.71 3.36 9.28
CA TRP A 66 -0.65 2.94 7.88
C TRP A 66 -2.05 2.95 7.28
N LEU A 67 -2.27 3.73 6.23
CA LEU A 67 -3.52 3.70 5.50
C LEU A 67 -3.46 2.69 4.36
N SER A 68 -4.47 1.82 4.26
CA SER A 68 -4.82 1.17 2.99
C SER A 68 -5.12 2.23 1.92
N PRO A 69 -5.21 1.87 0.61
CA PRO A 69 -5.26 2.85 -0.48
C PRO A 69 -6.35 3.93 -0.31
N ILE A 70 -5.94 5.19 -0.45
CA ILE A 70 -6.82 6.38 -0.40
C ILE A 70 -6.90 7.13 -1.73
N PHE A 71 -6.17 6.68 -2.75
CA PHE A 71 -6.09 7.37 -4.04
C PHE A 71 -7.38 7.21 -4.85
N GLU A 72 -7.60 8.10 -5.82
CA GLU A 72 -8.73 8.04 -6.74
C GLU A 72 -8.76 6.65 -7.41
N SER A 73 -9.88 5.95 -7.24
CA SER A 73 -10.11 4.58 -7.70
C SER A 73 -11.61 4.39 -7.98
N PRO A 74 -11.98 3.56 -8.98
CA PRO A 74 -13.36 3.12 -9.21
C PRO A 74 -13.92 2.17 -8.15
N GLN A 75 -13.10 1.75 -7.17
CA GLN A 75 -13.46 0.87 -6.05
C GLN A 75 -13.87 -0.55 -6.46
N VAL A 76 -13.42 -1.05 -7.62
CA VAL A 76 -13.69 -2.45 -8.02
C VAL A 76 -12.94 -3.43 -7.12
N ASP A 77 -11.75 -3.04 -6.66
CA ASP A 77 -10.95 -3.76 -5.66
C ASP A 77 -10.69 -2.86 -4.44
N MET A 78 -11.73 -2.13 -4.02
CA MET A 78 -11.74 -1.30 -2.81
C MET A 78 -10.49 -0.40 -2.64
N GLY A 79 -10.09 0.27 -3.71
CA GLY A 79 -8.99 1.23 -3.72
C GLY A 79 -7.66 0.70 -4.25
N TYR A 80 -7.49 -0.62 -4.40
CA TYR A 80 -6.27 -1.19 -5.00
C TYR A 80 -6.23 -1.04 -6.53
N ASP A 81 -7.38 -0.81 -7.18
CA ASP A 81 -7.50 -0.41 -8.58
C ASP A 81 -7.39 1.12 -8.74
N ILE A 82 -6.18 1.67 -8.63
CA ILE A 82 -5.95 3.12 -8.66
C ILE A 82 -6.10 3.69 -10.09
N SER A 83 -6.92 4.74 -10.26
CA SER A 83 -7.07 5.48 -11.52
C SER A 83 -6.27 6.79 -11.54
N ASN A 84 -5.88 7.35 -10.39
CA ASN A 84 -4.98 8.50 -10.31
C ASN A 84 -4.23 8.61 -8.97
N TYR A 85 -2.92 8.38 -9.01
CA TYR A 85 -2.02 8.45 -7.84
C TYR A 85 -1.85 9.85 -7.23
N ARG A 86 -2.33 10.91 -7.89
CA ARG A 86 -2.18 12.31 -7.41
C ARG A 86 -3.46 12.90 -6.85
N LYS A 87 -4.53 12.12 -6.81
CA LYS A 87 -5.82 12.54 -6.26
C LYS A 87 -6.26 11.55 -5.20
N ILE A 88 -7.02 12.05 -4.23
CA ILE A 88 -7.69 11.24 -3.22
C ILE A 88 -9.06 10.82 -3.76
N HIS A 89 -9.51 9.63 -3.39
CA HIS A 89 -10.87 9.19 -3.68
C HIS A 89 -11.86 10.16 -3.03
N GLU A 90 -12.72 10.79 -3.83
CA GLU A 90 -13.51 11.94 -3.41
C GLU A 90 -14.32 11.70 -2.11
N PRO A 91 -14.98 10.55 -1.92
CA PRO A 91 -15.64 10.21 -0.65
C PRO A 91 -14.72 10.22 0.60
N TYR A 92 -13.41 10.02 0.44
CA TYR A 92 -12.48 10.07 1.57
C TYR A 92 -11.99 11.48 1.90
N GLY A 93 -12.08 12.43 0.97
CA GLY A 93 -11.62 13.82 1.15
C GLY A 93 -10.59 14.26 0.12
N THR A 94 -9.72 15.20 0.50
CA THR A 94 -8.78 15.86 -0.41
C THR A 94 -7.31 15.62 -0.07
N VAL A 95 -6.39 16.09 -0.94
CA VAL A 95 -4.94 16.04 -0.66
C VAL A 95 -4.61 16.90 0.56
N GLU A 96 -5.31 18.02 0.75
CA GLU A 96 -5.17 18.88 1.92
C GLU A 96 -5.57 18.16 3.22
N ASP A 97 -6.60 17.31 3.19
CA ASP A 97 -6.96 16.48 4.35
C ASP A 97 -5.84 15.48 4.69
N VAL A 98 -5.11 14.95 3.70
CA VAL A 98 -3.92 14.11 3.95
C VAL A 98 -2.81 14.90 4.63
N ASP A 99 -2.57 16.14 4.20
CA ASP A 99 -1.58 17.02 4.83
C ASP A 99 -1.94 17.33 6.28
N ILE A 100 -3.22 17.62 6.56
CA ILE A 100 -3.71 17.84 7.92
C ILE A 100 -3.51 16.59 8.78
N LEU A 101 -3.86 15.40 8.26
CA LEU A 101 -3.66 14.14 8.99
C LEU A 101 -2.18 13.91 9.32
N LYS A 102 -1.31 14.05 8.31
CA LYS A 102 0.15 13.94 8.46
C LYS A 102 0.66 14.88 9.54
N ASP A 103 0.29 16.16 9.49
CA ASP A 103 0.76 17.15 10.46
C ASP A 103 0.25 16.85 11.87
N LYS A 104 -1.02 16.47 12.02
CA LYS A 104 -1.63 16.09 13.31
C LYS A 104 -0.98 14.84 13.93
N LEU A 105 -0.58 13.86 13.12
CA LEU A 105 0.18 12.71 13.57
C LEU A 105 1.62 13.10 13.98
N HIS A 106 2.28 13.94 13.17
CA HIS A 106 3.64 14.41 13.45
C HIS A 106 3.72 15.26 14.72
N GLU A 107 2.73 16.13 14.99
CA GLU A 107 2.60 16.88 16.25
C GLU A 107 2.65 15.97 17.50
N ARG A 108 2.26 14.69 17.35
CA ARG A 108 2.21 13.68 18.42
C ARG A 108 3.40 12.72 18.39
N GLY A 109 4.37 12.97 17.51
CA GLY A 109 5.54 12.12 17.29
C GLY A 109 5.23 10.81 16.58
N MET A 110 4.04 10.66 15.99
CA MET A 110 3.66 9.51 15.17
C MET A 110 4.08 9.73 13.71
N LYS A 111 3.92 8.70 12.88
CA LYS A 111 4.23 8.75 11.44
C LYS A 111 3.06 8.25 10.62
N LEU A 112 2.97 8.72 9.38
CA LEU A 112 2.01 8.27 8.39
C LEU A 112 2.72 7.44 7.32
N VAL A 113 2.17 6.27 7.02
CA VAL A 113 2.54 5.43 5.87
C VAL A 113 1.32 5.31 4.96
N LEU A 114 1.53 5.48 3.66
CA LEU A 114 0.52 5.26 2.63
C LEU A 114 0.86 4.00 1.87
N ASP A 115 -0.16 3.22 1.52
CA ASP A 115 0.02 2.07 0.63
C ASP A 115 0.48 2.50 -0.78
N LEU A 116 1.38 1.74 -1.38
CA LEU A 116 1.95 2.02 -2.69
C LEU A 116 1.65 0.86 -3.65
N VAL A 117 0.50 0.93 -4.32
CA VAL A 117 0.04 -0.09 -5.26
C VAL A 117 0.55 0.22 -6.66
N VAL A 118 1.67 -0.39 -7.06
CA VAL A 118 2.36 -0.08 -8.33
C VAL A 118 2.55 -1.28 -9.25
N ASN A 119 2.12 -2.47 -8.83
CA ASN A 119 2.13 -3.65 -9.70
C ASN A 119 1.10 -3.54 -10.84
N HIS A 120 -0.02 -2.87 -10.59
CA HIS A 120 -1.10 -2.65 -11.54
C HIS A 120 -1.77 -1.29 -11.27
N THR A 121 -2.56 -0.83 -12.24
CA THR A 121 -3.48 0.31 -12.10
C THR A 121 -4.89 -0.13 -12.50
N SER A 122 -5.89 0.70 -12.22
CA SER A 122 -7.22 0.58 -12.84
C SER A 122 -7.14 0.65 -14.37
N ASP A 123 -8.08 0.00 -15.04
CA ASP A 123 -8.32 0.17 -16.48
C ASP A 123 -8.88 1.56 -16.83
N GLN A 124 -9.30 2.34 -15.83
CA GLN A 124 -9.68 3.74 -15.98
C GLN A 124 -8.50 4.72 -15.83
N HIS A 125 -7.31 4.24 -15.47
CA HIS A 125 -6.10 5.07 -15.38
C HIS A 125 -5.73 5.62 -16.76
N GLU A 126 -5.27 6.88 -16.83
CA GLU A 126 -4.96 7.54 -18.11
C GLU A 126 -3.90 6.77 -18.91
N TRP A 127 -2.87 6.27 -18.24
CA TRP A 127 -1.88 5.39 -18.88
C TRP A 127 -2.50 4.16 -19.55
N PHE A 128 -3.50 3.51 -18.93
CA PHE A 128 -4.15 2.36 -19.55
C PHE A 128 -5.01 2.78 -20.74
N LYS A 129 -5.77 3.89 -20.60
CA LYS A 129 -6.55 4.48 -21.70
C LYS A 129 -5.66 4.82 -22.90
N GLN A 130 -4.49 5.41 -22.68
CA GLN A 130 -3.49 5.66 -23.71
C GLN A 130 -2.95 4.35 -24.30
N SER A 131 -2.52 3.41 -23.47
CA SER A 131 -1.95 2.12 -23.89
C SER A 131 -2.90 1.26 -24.76
N ARG A 132 -4.20 1.28 -24.43
CA ARG A 132 -5.22 0.53 -25.17
C ARG A 132 -5.71 1.24 -26.44
N SER A 133 -5.39 2.52 -26.63
CA SER A 133 -5.91 3.33 -27.75
C SER A 133 -5.38 2.88 -29.12
N SER A 134 -4.16 2.36 -29.17
CA SER A 134 -3.47 1.96 -30.41
C SER A 134 -2.28 1.06 -30.09
N LYS A 135 -1.87 0.20 -31.04
CA LYS A 135 -0.61 -0.55 -30.96
C LYS A 135 0.64 0.34 -31.09
N GLU A 136 0.50 1.54 -31.65
CA GLU A 136 1.59 2.50 -31.89
C GLU A 136 1.67 3.61 -30.83
N ASN A 137 0.78 3.61 -29.83
CA ASN A 137 0.79 4.65 -28.79
C ASN A 137 2.06 4.51 -27.91
N PRO A 138 2.73 5.61 -27.50
CA PRO A 138 3.93 5.54 -26.66
C PRO A 138 3.74 4.81 -25.31
N TYR A 139 2.51 4.74 -24.81
CA TYR A 139 2.16 4.01 -23.59
C TYR A 139 1.87 2.51 -23.83
N ARG A 140 1.99 2.02 -25.07
CA ARG A 140 1.63 0.63 -25.42
C ARG A 140 2.34 -0.38 -24.53
N ASP A 141 3.66 -0.22 -24.37
CA ASP A 141 4.49 -1.17 -23.62
C ASP A 141 4.52 -0.92 -22.10
N TRP A 142 3.69 -0.01 -21.58
CA TRP A 142 3.49 0.15 -20.14
C TRP A 142 2.63 -0.97 -19.54
N TYR A 143 1.92 -1.73 -20.38
CA TYR A 143 1.12 -2.89 -19.99
C TYR A 143 1.49 -4.09 -20.86
N ILE A 144 1.21 -5.29 -20.34
CA ILE A 144 1.56 -6.54 -21.03
C ILE A 144 0.44 -6.92 -22.01
N TRP A 145 0.61 -6.56 -23.27
CA TRP A 145 -0.31 -6.96 -24.35
C TRP A 145 0.19 -8.20 -25.09
N ARG A 146 -0.68 -9.19 -25.29
CA ARG A 146 -0.38 -10.38 -26.11
C ARG A 146 -1.56 -10.71 -27.00
N GLU A 147 -1.27 -11.28 -28.16
CA GLU A 147 -2.30 -11.80 -29.04
C GLU A 147 -3.00 -12.99 -28.39
N ALA A 148 -4.30 -13.09 -28.62
CA ALA A 148 -5.08 -14.23 -28.14
C ALA A 148 -4.75 -15.48 -28.96
N LYS A 149 -4.90 -16.64 -28.34
CA LYS A 149 -4.94 -17.92 -29.05
C LYS A 149 -6.36 -18.16 -29.54
N TYR A 150 -6.53 -19.05 -30.51
CA TYR A 150 -7.84 -19.48 -30.99
C TYR A 150 -7.88 -21.00 -31.06
N ASP A 151 -8.99 -21.60 -30.63
CA ASP A 151 -9.20 -23.04 -30.79
C ASP A 151 -9.69 -23.41 -32.20
N ALA A 152 -9.88 -24.70 -32.46
CA ALA A 152 -10.31 -25.20 -33.78
C ALA A 152 -11.70 -24.69 -34.20
N GLN A 153 -12.53 -24.23 -33.25
CA GLN A 153 -13.85 -23.66 -33.48
C GLN A 153 -13.80 -22.14 -33.65
N GLY A 154 -12.61 -21.53 -33.56
CA GLY A 154 -12.42 -20.09 -33.66
C GLY A 154 -12.76 -19.33 -32.38
N ASN A 155 -12.94 -19.99 -31.24
CA ASN A 155 -13.16 -19.28 -29.98
C ASN A 155 -11.85 -18.67 -29.47
N ARG A 156 -11.95 -17.44 -28.94
CA ARG A 156 -10.82 -16.72 -28.36
C ARG A 156 -10.38 -17.38 -27.06
N GLN A 157 -9.11 -17.74 -26.98
CA GLN A 157 -8.44 -18.36 -25.83
C GLN A 157 -7.36 -17.42 -25.27
N PRO A 158 -7.07 -17.48 -23.95
CA PRO A 158 -6.01 -16.68 -23.36
C PRO A 158 -4.62 -17.05 -23.92
N PRO A 159 -3.62 -16.14 -23.87
CA PRO A 159 -2.27 -16.42 -24.38
C PRO A 159 -1.57 -17.59 -23.68
N ASN A 160 -1.89 -17.86 -22.41
CA ASN A 160 -1.36 -18.96 -21.61
C ASN A 160 -2.42 -19.43 -20.60
N ASN A 161 -2.05 -20.35 -19.70
CA ASN A 161 -2.92 -20.92 -18.67
C ASN A 161 -2.73 -20.28 -17.28
N TRP A 162 -2.11 -19.10 -17.20
CA TRP A 162 -1.97 -18.39 -15.93
C TRP A 162 -3.35 -17.97 -15.40
N LYS A 163 -3.51 -18.04 -14.07
CA LYS A 163 -4.76 -17.70 -13.40
C LYS A 163 -4.62 -16.39 -12.64
N SER A 164 -5.72 -15.64 -12.59
CA SER A 164 -5.92 -14.61 -11.58
C SER A 164 -5.91 -15.24 -10.19
N HIS A 165 -5.52 -14.46 -9.18
CA HIS A 165 -5.66 -14.86 -7.77
C HIS A 165 -7.12 -14.85 -7.30
N PHE A 166 -8.00 -14.15 -8.02
CA PHE A 166 -9.44 -14.07 -7.83
C PHE A 166 -10.20 -14.89 -8.87
#